data_AF-A0A847MKC4-F1
#
_entry.id   AF-A0A847MKC4-F1
#
_cell.length_a   1.000
_cell.length_b   1.000
_cell.length_c   1.000
_cell.angle_alpha   90.00
_cell.angle_beta   90.00
_cell.angle_gamma   90.00
#
_symmetry.space_group_name_H-M   'P 1'
#
loop_
_entity.id
_entity.type
_entity.pdbx_description
1 polymer ?
#
loop_
_entity_poly.entity_id
_entity_poly.type
_entity_poly.pdbx_seq_one_letter_code
_entity_poly.pdbx_strand_id
1 'polypeptide(L)'
;MANIHPTAIIHEGAQLHSSVKVGAYSIIGPQVTIAEGTVIGEHCVIDGQTTIGKNNTFYRFCSIGGMPQDKKYSGEVTGLEIGDNNMFREFVTINTGTVQDIGTTRLGNNNWIMAYVHIAHDCQLGNEIIMSNGIQLAGHIHIGDWAIIGGLAAAHQFTHIGAHSMTGGMSAIRQDIPPYVLGAGQPYRPAGINSEGLRRRGYTATQIQGIKEAYKYIYLRSLKIEDAVAQIRKLQSDSDEDVARVLEPFVDFFEKSSARGLGR
;
A
#
# COMPACT_ATOMS: atom_id res chain seq x y z
N MET A 1 -14.10 21.95 23.15
CA MET A 1 -13.95 20.78 22.26
C MET A 1 -13.68 19.54 23.11
N ALA A 2 -14.71 18.85 23.60
CA ALA A 2 -14.55 17.75 24.58
C ALA A 2 -13.70 16.56 24.08
N ASN A 3 -13.47 16.46 22.77
CA ASN A 3 -12.73 15.39 22.11
C ASN A 3 -11.25 15.74 21.81
N ILE A 4 -10.81 16.96 22.08
CA ILE A 4 -9.43 17.42 21.82
C ILE A 4 -8.75 17.68 23.16
N HIS A 5 -7.64 16.99 23.41
CA HIS A 5 -6.88 17.16 24.64
C HIS A 5 -6.37 18.61 24.75
N PRO A 6 -6.39 19.25 25.95
CA PRO A 6 -6.00 20.65 26.10
C PRO A 6 -4.55 20.97 25.70
N THR A 7 -3.67 19.97 25.63
CA THR A 7 -2.28 20.13 25.20
C THR A 7 -2.04 19.80 23.72
N ALA A 8 -3.08 19.41 22.98
CA ALA A 8 -2.99 19.27 21.53
C ALA A 8 -2.96 20.66 20.89
N ILE A 9 -2.16 20.82 19.84
CA ILE A 9 -2.04 22.06 19.08
C ILE A 9 -2.77 21.86 17.76
N ILE A 10 -3.86 22.58 17.56
CA ILE A 10 -4.61 22.61 16.31
C ILE A 10 -4.34 23.97 15.66
N HIS A 11 -3.64 23.99 14.53
CA HIS A 11 -3.36 25.23 13.81
C HIS A 11 -4.62 25.84 13.21
N GLU A 12 -4.62 27.17 13.09
CA GLU A 12 -5.63 27.90 12.33
C GLU A 12 -5.65 27.40 10.87
N GLY A 13 -6.84 27.10 10.34
CA GLY A 13 -7.02 26.51 9.01
C GLY A 13 -7.29 25.01 9.01
N ALA A 14 -6.88 24.28 10.06
CA ALA A 14 -7.17 22.85 10.17
C ALA A 14 -8.69 22.59 10.25
N GLN A 15 -9.17 21.62 9.46
CA GLN A 15 -10.60 21.30 9.35
C GLN A 15 -10.87 19.91 9.94
N LEU A 16 -11.41 19.87 11.15
CA LEU A 16 -11.70 18.61 11.84
C LEU A 16 -13.21 18.46 12.02
N HIS A 17 -13.74 17.28 11.66
CA HIS A 17 -15.11 16.93 12.01
C HIS A 17 -15.31 16.93 13.54
N SER A 18 -16.52 17.27 14.00
CA SER A 18 -16.83 17.45 15.43
C SER A 18 -16.61 16.19 16.30
N SER A 19 -16.64 15.02 15.68
CA SER A 19 -16.38 13.72 16.32
C SER A 19 -14.90 13.35 16.46
N VAL A 20 -14.00 14.07 15.79
CA VAL A 20 -12.56 13.75 15.77
C VAL A 20 -11.99 13.85 17.18
N LYS A 21 -11.17 12.86 17.54
CA LYS A 21 -10.45 12.84 18.82
C LYS A 21 -8.98 13.12 18.59
N VAL A 22 -8.39 13.99 19.41
CA VAL A 22 -6.96 14.31 19.35
C VAL A 22 -6.32 14.18 20.73
N GLY A 23 -5.34 13.31 20.85
CA GLY A 23 -4.60 12.98 22.06
C GLY A 23 -3.61 14.07 22.48
N ALA A 24 -3.06 13.90 23.68
CA ALA A 24 -2.15 14.87 24.28
C ALA A 24 -0.90 15.10 23.42
N TYR A 25 -0.47 16.36 23.35
CA TYR A 25 0.78 16.78 22.70
C TYR A 25 0.88 16.45 21.20
N SER A 26 -0.26 16.18 20.56
CA SER A 26 -0.34 16.02 19.11
C SER A 26 -0.51 17.38 18.43
N ILE A 27 0.04 17.50 17.22
CA ILE A 27 0.02 18.72 16.42
C ILE A 27 -0.71 18.44 15.11
N ILE A 28 -1.69 19.27 14.79
CA ILE A 28 -2.42 19.23 13.51
C ILE A 28 -2.14 20.53 12.74
N GLY A 29 -1.54 20.39 11.56
CA GLY A 29 -1.13 21.48 10.69
C GLY A 29 -2.30 22.21 10.01
N PRO A 30 -2.05 23.41 9.46
CA PRO A 30 -3.08 24.34 8.99
C PRO A 30 -3.81 23.89 7.73
N GLN A 31 -3.26 22.94 6.95
CA GLN A 31 -3.84 22.45 5.70
C GLN A 31 -4.38 21.01 5.83
N VAL A 32 -4.57 20.55 7.07
CA VAL A 32 -5.06 19.20 7.35
C VAL A 32 -6.58 19.19 7.42
N THR A 33 -7.20 18.24 6.73
CA THR A 33 -8.63 17.93 6.82
C THR A 33 -8.82 16.52 7.38
N ILE A 34 -9.63 16.38 8.42
CA ILE A 34 -9.90 15.08 9.09
C ILE A 34 -11.41 14.86 9.19
N ALA A 35 -11.87 13.77 8.56
CA ALA A 35 -13.28 13.40 8.55
C ALA A 35 -13.73 12.69 9.83
N GLU A 36 -15.01 12.32 9.86
CA GLU A 36 -15.72 11.76 11.01
C GLU A 36 -15.06 10.52 11.63
N GLY A 37 -15.20 10.35 12.93
CA GLY A 37 -14.80 9.16 13.69
C GLY A 37 -13.30 8.92 13.82
N THR A 38 -12.45 9.68 13.12
CA THR A 38 -10.99 9.51 13.18
C THR A 38 -10.42 9.89 14.55
N VAL A 39 -9.47 9.06 15.02
CA VAL A 39 -8.78 9.20 16.29
C VAL A 39 -7.29 9.40 16.05
N ILE A 40 -6.77 10.53 16.51
CA ILE A 40 -5.35 10.83 16.58
C ILE A 40 -4.94 10.63 18.05
N GLY A 41 -4.09 9.66 18.35
CA GLY A 41 -3.59 9.47 19.71
C GLY A 41 -2.46 10.45 20.06
N GLU A 42 -1.66 10.13 21.07
CA GLU A 42 -0.72 11.06 21.67
C GLU A 42 0.56 11.25 20.83
N HIS A 43 1.14 12.44 20.92
CA HIS A 43 2.43 12.78 20.30
C HIS A 43 2.50 12.53 18.79
N CYS A 44 1.37 12.59 18.08
CA CYS A 44 1.34 12.50 16.63
C CYS A 44 1.54 13.91 16.02
N VAL A 45 2.21 13.96 14.87
CA VAL A 45 2.29 15.16 14.05
C VAL A 45 1.62 14.86 12.72
N ILE A 46 0.59 15.63 12.38
CA ILE A 46 -0.09 15.55 11.10
C ILE A 46 0.03 16.92 10.44
N ASP A 47 0.67 16.98 9.28
CA ASP A 47 0.99 18.23 8.58
C ASP A 47 0.80 18.09 7.07
N GLY A 48 1.23 19.08 6.29
CA GLY A 48 1.12 19.10 4.84
C GLY A 48 -0.30 19.30 4.35
N GLN A 49 -0.46 19.30 3.02
CA GLN A 49 -1.80 19.29 2.41
C GLN A 49 -2.38 17.87 2.51
N THR A 50 -2.90 17.54 3.68
CA THR A 50 -3.28 16.18 4.05
C THR A 50 -4.79 16.06 4.25
N THR A 51 -5.41 15.13 3.51
CA THR A 51 -6.82 14.76 3.67
C THR A 51 -6.91 13.36 4.27
N ILE A 52 -7.60 13.24 5.40
CA ILE A 52 -7.81 11.99 6.13
C ILE A 52 -9.30 11.68 6.18
N GLY A 53 -9.66 10.49 5.70
CA GLY A 53 -11.01 9.96 5.72
C GLY A 53 -11.51 9.59 7.11
N LYS A 54 -12.56 8.77 7.14
CA LYS A 54 -13.35 8.45 8.32
C LYS A 54 -12.75 7.30 9.11
N ASN A 55 -13.00 7.29 10.43
CA ASN A 55 -12.73 6.17 11.33
C ASN A 55 -11.29 5.65 11.29
N ASN A 56 -10.33 6.49 10.90
CA ASN A 56 -8.92 6.12 10.97
C ASN A 56 -8.45 6.15 12.41
N THR A 57 -7.47 5.31 12.76
CA THR A 57 -6.81 5.35 14.05
C THR A 57 -5.32 5.52 13.86
N PHE A 58 -4.78 6.64 14.33
CA PHE A 58 -3.35 6.88 14.43
C PHE A 58 -2.95 6.73 15.89
N TYR A 59 -2.10 5.76 16.20
CA TYR A 59 -1.86 5.38 17.59
C TYR A 59 -1.02 6.41 18.34
N ARG A 60 0.32 6.34 18.31
CA ARG A 60 1.16 7.37 18.95
C ARG A 60 2.47 7.55 18.21
N PHE A 61 3.04 8.74 18.28
CA PHE A 61 4.30 9.06 17.60
C PHE A 61 4.28 8.87 16.08
N CYS A 62 3.10 8.96 15.45
CA CYS A 62 3.01 8.94 13.99
C CYS A 62 3.42 10.31 13.42
N SER A 63 4.16 10.31 12.30
CA SER A 63 4.49 11.52 11.54
C SER A 63 3.87 11.43 10.14
N ILE A 64 2.79 12.15 9.92
CA ILE A 64 1.89 11.99 8.77
C ILE A 64 1.85 13.28 7.96
N GLY A 65 2.04 13.17 6.65
CA GLY A 65 2.02 14.32 5.74
C GLY A 65 3.30 15.16 5.78
N GLY A 66 4.42 14.57 6.20
CA GLY A 66 5.72 15.24 6.16
C GLY A 66 6.22 15.47 4.73
N MET A 67 7.08 16.46 4.52
CA MET A 67 7.65 16.75 3.19
C MET A 67 8.42 15.54 2.60
N PRO A 68 8.49 15.37 1.27
CA PRO A 68 9.25 14.30 0.63
C PRO A 68 10.72 14.28 1.06
N GLN A 69 11.29 13.09 1.20
CA GLN A 69 12.74 12.89 1.37
C GLN A 69 13.47 12.85 0.02
N ASP A 70 13.09 13.71 -0.92
CA ASP A 70 13.75 13.89 -2.22
C ASP A 70 14.49 15.23 -2.24
N LYS A 71 15.76 15.22 -2.63
CA LYS A 71 16.59 16.43 -2.74
C LYS A 71 16.07 17.44 -3.76
N LYS A 72 15.20 17.01 -4.68
CA LYS A 72 14.56 17.88 -5.68
C LYS A 72 13.39 18.66 -5.09
N TYR A 73 12.83 18.22 -3.96
CA TYR A 73 11.75 18.93 -3.28
C TYR A 73 12.26 20.30 -2.81
N SER A 74 11.56 21.34 -3.24
CA SER A 74 11.93 22.74 -3.07
C SER A 74 10.85 23.55 -2.35
N GLY A 75 9.98 22.88 -1.58
CA GLY A 75 8.88 23.51 -0.86
C GLY A 75 7.58 23.61 -1.65
N GLU A 76 7.43 22.82 -2.72
CA GLU A 76 6.22 22.78 -3.51
C GLU A 76 5.03 22.26 -2.68
N VAL A 77 3.83 22.72 -3.04
CA VAL A 77 2.59 22.25 -2.45
C VAL A 77 2.27 20.88 -3.03
N THR A 78 2.32 19.85 -2.18
CA THR A 78 2.08 18.44 -2.55
C THR A 78 1.19 17.79 -1.50
N GLY A 79 0.43 16.79 -1.95
CA GLY A 79 -0.67 16.22 -1.19
C GLY A 79 -0.37 14.89 -0.51
N LEU A 80 -1.19 14.58 0.48
CA LEU A 80 -1.40 13.23 1.02
C LEU A 80 -2.90 12.99 1.14
N GLU A 81 -3.38 11.88 0.60
CA GLU A 81 -4.77 11.43 0.72
C GLU A 81 -4.82 10.06 1.39
N ILE A 82 -5.55 9.97 2.51
CA ILE A 82 -5.78 8.73 3.26
C ILE A 82 -7.29 8.47 3.29
N GLY A 83 -7.70 7.28 2.87
CA GLY A 83 -9.09 6.82 2.91
C GLY A 83 -9.60 6.52 4.33
N ASP A 84 -10.46 5.52 4.43
CA ASP A 84 -11.27 5.23 5.63
C ASP A 84 -10.81 3.97 6.37
N ASN A 85 -11.08 3.93 7.68
CA ASN A 85 -10.91 2.77 8.57
C ASN A 85 -9.48 2.17 8.59
N ASN A 86 -8.45 2.97 8.34
CA ASN A 86 -7.07 2.51 8.43
C ASN A 86 -6.57 2.54 9.88
N MET A 87 -5.68 1.61 10.21
CA MET A 87 -4.93 1.58 11.46
C MET A 87 -3.47 1.91 11.20
N PHE A 88 -2.96 2.93 11.90
CA PHE A 88 -1.55 3.31 11.88
C PHE A 88 -0.97 3.17 13.28
N ARG A 89 0.02 2.29 13.40
CA ARG A 89 0.71 2.00 14.65
C ARG A 89 1.89 2.96 14.90
N GLU A 90 2.60 2.71 15.98
CA GLU A 90 3.63 3.58 16.53
C GLU A 90 4.71 3.91 15.49
N PHE A 91 5.16 5.17 15.46
CA PHE A 91 6.30 5.57 14.63
C PHE A 91 6.13 5.33 13.12
N VAL A 92 4.88 5.24 12.64
CA VAL A 92 4.61 5.25 11.20
C VAL A 92 4.95 6.63 10.64
N THR A 93 5.61 6.64 9.49
CA THR A 93 5.93 7.85 8.74
C THR A 93 5.33 7.80 7.34
N ILE A 94 4.65 8.87 6.93
CA ILE A 94 4.05 9.00 5.60
C ILE A 94 4.37 10.38 5.04
N ASN A 95 4.93 10.43 3.84
CA ASN A 95 5.27 11.68 3.17
C ASN A 95 4.25 12.07 2.10
N THR A 96 4.13 13.36 1.82
CA THR A 96 3.38 13.86 0.66
C THR A 96 4.08 13.47 -0.65
N GLY A 97 3.45 13.72 -1.80
CA GLY A 97 4.02 13.44 -3.12
C GLY A 97 5.07 14.46 -3.58
N THR A 98 5.47 14.37 -4.85
CA THR A 98 6.41 15.28 -5.51
C THR A 98 5.84 15.78 -6.84
N VAL A 99 6.10 17.04 -7.20
CA VAL A 99 5.58 17.65 -8.45
C VAL A 99 6.14 17.00 -9.73
N GLN A 100 7.20 16.21 -9.60
CA GLN A 100 7.80 15.45 -10.69
C GLN A 100 7.00 14.21 -11.06
N ASP A 101 6.05 13.82 -10.20
CA ASP A 101 5.12 12.72 -10.43
C ASP A 101 3.68 13.23 -10.23
N ILE A 102 2.80 12.44 -9.62
CA ILE A 102 1.39 12.78 -9.39
C ILE A 102 1.23 13.94 -8.39
N GLY A 103 2.26 14.23 -7.58
CA GLY A 103 2.22 15.28 -6.55
C GLY A 103 1.41 14.89 -5.32
N THR A 104 0.97 13.63 -5.21
CA THR A 104 0.14 13.14 -4.10
C THR A 104 0.45 11.68 -3.77
N THR A 105 0.78 11.41 -2.51
CA THR A 105 0.78 10.05 -1.95
C THR A 105 -0.65 9.65 -1.58
N ARG A 106 -1.08 8.43 -1.93
CA ARG A 106 -2.45 7.96 -1.66
C ARG A 106 -2.48 6.62 -0.96
N LEU A 107 -3.31 6.52 0.07
CA LEU A 107 -3.69 5.27 0.73
C LEU A 107 -5.21 5.09 0.69
N GLY A 108 -5.68 3.91 0.30
CA GLY A 108 -7.09 3.54 0.33
C GLY A 108 -7.61 3.24 1.74
N ASN A 109 -8.44 2.20 1.84
CA ASN A 109 -9.25 1.90 3.01
C ASN A 109 -8.84 0.60 3.71
N ASN A 110 -9.22 0.47 4.98
CA ASN A 110 -9.10 -0.76 5.76
C ASN A 110 -7.66 -1.33 5.84
N ASN A 111 -6.65 -0.47 5.69
CA ASN A 111 -5.26 -0.91 5.75
C ASN A 111 -4.78 -1.04 7.20
N TRP A 112 -3.93 -2.03 7.46
CA TRP A 112 -3.32 -2.27 8.76
C TRP A 112 -1.81 -2.03 8.70
N ILE A 113 -1.39 -0.84 9.15
CA ILE A 113 -0.03 -0.34 9.06
C ILE A 113 0.64 -0.42 10.43
N MET A 114 1.54 -1.39 10.60
CA MET A 114 2.19 -1.66 11.88
C MET A 114 3.35 -0.71 12.19
N ALA A 115 3.96 -0.88 13.35
CA ALA A 115 4.89 0.10 13.89
C ALA A 115 6.15 0.24 13.02
N TYR A 116 6.69 1.46 12.94
CA TYR A 116 7.90 1.80 12.18
C TYR A 116 7.80 1.62 10.67
N VAL A 117 6.60 1.52 10.11
CA VAL A 117 6.44 1.51 8.65
C VAL A 117 6.71 2.90 8.08
N HIS A 118 7.50 2.96 7.03
CA HIS A 118 7.75 4.16 6.25
C HIS A 118 7.09 4.06 4.86
N ILE A 119 6.32 5.08 4.51
CA ILE A 119 5.71 5.26 3.19
C ILE A 119 6.24 6.57 2.62
N ALA A 120 7.17 6.46 1.68
CA ALA A 120 7.75 7.61 1.01
C ALA A 120 6.76 8.31 0.07
N HIS A 121 7.26 9.34 -0.60
CA HIS A 121 6.52 10.17 -1.52
C HIS A 121 5.96 9.39 -2.72
N ASP A 122 4.80 9.84 -3.21
CA ASP A 122 4.12 9.39 -4.42
C ASP A 122 3.67 7.92 -4.41
N CYS A 123 3.71 7.25 -3.25
CA CYS A 123 3.22 5.89 -3.16
C CYS A 123 1.70 5.83 -3.39
N GLN A 124 1.23 4.82 -4.12
CA GLN A 124 -0.18 4.56 -4.42
C GLN A 124 -0.58 3.21 -3.84
N LEU A 125 -1.27 3.23 -2.69
CA LEU A 125 -1.65 2.06 -1.92
C LEU A 125 -3.16 1.87 -1.99
N GLY A 126 -3.58 0.66 -2.34
CA GLY A 126 -4.98 0.25 -2.35
C GLY A 126 -5.59 0.02 -0.96
N ASN A 127 -6.41 -1.02 -0.87
CA ASN A 127 -7.23 -1.34 0.28
C ASN A 127 -6.83 -2.68 0.93
N GLU A 128 -7.18 -2.88 2.19
CA GLU A 128 -7.02 -4.17 2.90
C GLU A 128 -5.54 -4.66 2.94
N ILE A 129 -4.59 -3.74 2.82
CA ILE A 129 -3.16 -4.03 2.85
C ILE A 129 -2.72 -4.24 4.30
N ILE A 130 -1.87 -5.23 4.52
CA ILE A 130 -1.19 -5.42 5.81
C ILE A 130 0.29 -5.15 5.63
N MET A 131 0.79 -4.15 6.36
CA MET A 131 2.22 -3.86 6.45
C MET A 131 2.70 -4.16 7.87
N SER A 132 3.48 -5.23 8.01
CA SER A 132 4.11 -5.62 9.27
C SER A 132 5.18 -4.63 9.75
N ASN A 133 5.68 -4.79 10.97
CA ASN A 133 6.60 -3.83 11.58
C ASN A 133 7.86 -3.56 10.72
N GLY A 134 8.26 -2.29 10.69
CA GLY A 134 9.56 -1.85 10.17
C GLY A 134 9.71 -1.92 8.66
N ILE A 135 8.63 -2.03 7.89
CA ILE A 135 8.70 -1.99 6.43
C ILE A 135 9.12 -0.61 5.94
N GLN A 136 10.01 -0.56 4.96
CA GLN A 136 10.48 0.68 4.35
C GLN A 136 10.13 0.71 2.86
N LEU A 137 9.20 1.57 2.47
CA LEU A 137 8.87 1.83 1.06
C LEU A 137 9.61 3.07 0.58
N ALA A 138 10.40 2.95 -0.49
CA ALA A 138 10.94 4.10 -1.20
C ALA A 138 9.85 4.81 -2.03
N GLY A 139 10.20 5.87 -2.76
CA GLY A 139 9.22 6.66 -3.52
C GLY A 139 8.56 5.89 -4.66
N HIS A 140 7.36 6.31 -5.05
CA HIS A 140 6.63 5.83 -6.24
C HIS A 140 6.26 4.32 -6.19
N ILE A 141 6.06 3.77 -5.00
CA ILE A 141 5.64 2.37 -4.86
C ILE A 141 4.14 2.24 -5.09
N HIS A 142 3.73 1.23 -5.86
CA HIS A 142 2.32 0.86 -6.00
C HIS A 142 2.05 -0.44 -5.25
N ILE A 143 1.01 -0.48 -4.42
CA ILE A 143 0.58 -1.69 -3.71
C ILE A 143 -0.90 -1.94 -3.99
N GLY A 144 -1.21 -3.08 -4.59
CA GLY A 144 -2.56 -3.51 -4.87
C GLY A 144 -3.28 -4.04 -3.64
N ASP A 145 -4.60 -4.13 -3.75
CA ASP A 145 -5.48 -4.54 -2.65
C ASP A 145 -5.05 -5.88 -2.04
N TRP A 146 -5.25 -6.03 -0.73
CA TRP A 146 -5.04 -7.29 0.00
C TRP A 146 -3.59 -7.81 0.03
N ALA A 147 -2.62 -7.03 -0.45
CA ALA A 147 -1.22 -7.40 -0.37
C ALA A 147 -0.77 -7.46 1.09
N ILE A 148 0.09 -8.42 1.41
CA ILE A 148 0.69 -8.55 2.75
C ILE A 148 2.19 -8.44 2.63
N ILE A 149 2.77 -7.47 3.31
CA ILE A 149 4.21 -7.28 3.34
C ILE A 149 4.74 -7.73 4.71
N GLY A 150 5.71 -8.64 4.67
CA GLY A 150 6.36 -9.19 5.86
C GLY A 150 7.25 -8.16 6.56
N GLY A 151 7.44 -8.33 7.88
CA GLY A 151 8.16 -7.35 8.69
C GLY A 151 9.61 -7.18 8.25
N LEU A 152 10.16 -5.97 8.42
CA LEU A 152 11.52 -5.59 8.03
C LEU A 152 11.82 -5.76 6.53
N ALA A 153 10.79 -5.88 5.67
CA ALA A 153 10.98 -5.84 4.23
C ALA A 153 11.26 -4.41 3.75
N ALA A 154 11.94 -4.27 2.62
CA ALA A 154 12.17 -2.99 1.97
C ALA A 154 11.83 -3.07 0.48
N ALA A 155 11.15 -2.05 -0.04
CA ALA A 155 10.79 -1.93 -1.45
C ALA A 155 11.55 -0.78 -2.11
N HIS A 156 12.24 -1.09 -3.21
CA HIS A 156 12.97 -0.12 -4.00
C HIS A 156 12.02 0.73 -4.85
N GLN A 157 12.35 2.02 -5.05
CA GLN A 157 11.51 2.97 -5.77
C GLN A 157 11.00 2.44 -7.12
N PHE A 158 9.77 2.82 -7.47
CA PHE A 158 9.01 2.44 -8.69
C PHE A 158 8.58 0.96 -8.77
N THR A 159 8.70 0.18 -7.69
CA THR A 159 8.22 -1.21 -7.69
C THR A 159 6.71 -1.28 -7.47
N HIS A 160 6.08 -2.20 -8.21
CA HIS A 160 4.67 -2.58 -8.08
C HIS A 160 4.53 -3.90 -7.33
N ILE A 161 3.70 -3.92 -6.29
CA ILE A 161 3.37 -5.09 -5.47
C ILE A 161 1.89 -5.40 -5.72
N GLY A 162 1.62 -6.45 -6.49
CA GLY A 162 0.29 -6.78 -6.98
C GLY A 162 -0.68 -7.23 -5.91
N ALA A 163 -1.98 -7.14 -6.22
CA ALA A 163 -3.06 -7.50 -5.32
C ALA A 163 -2.95 -8.94 -4.80
N HIS A 164 -3.32 -9.17 -3.55
CA HIS A 164 -3.26 -10.47 -2.86
C HIS A 164 -1.87 -11.14 -2.78
N SER A 165 -0.81 -10.48 -3.25
CA SER A 165 0.56 -10.98 -3.11
C SER A 165 0.96 -11.02 -1.63
N MET A 166 2.02 -11.78 -1.33
CA MET A 166 2.55 -11.88 0.01
C MET A 166 4.06 -11.97 0.00
N THR A 167 4.72 -11.15 0.81
CA THR A 167 6.16 -11.22 1.04
C THR A 167 6.48 -11.76 2.43
N GLY A 168 7.51 -12.61 2.51
CA GLY A 168 8.09 -13.00 3.79
C GLY A 168 8.82 -11.83 4.46
N GLY A 169 9.09 -11.95 5.76
CA GLY A 169 9.89 -10.96 6.48
C GLY A 169 11.31 -10.83 5.91
N MET A 170 11.93 -9.67 6.15
CA MET A 170 13.29 -9.33 5.70
C MET A 170 13.48 -9.46 4.18
N SER A 171 12.42 -9.27 3.40
CA SER A 171 12.50 -9.36 1.94
C SER A 171 13.04 -8.06 1.32
N ALA A 172 13.99 -8.18 0.38
CA ALA A 172 14.46 -7.06 -0.42
C ALA A 172 13.79 -7.06 -1.81
N ILE A 173 12.77 -6.22 -1.94
CA ILE A 173 11.89 -6.11 -3.11
C ILE A 173 12.48 -5.07 -4.06
N ARG A 174 13.09 -5.52 -5.16
CA ARG A 174 13.77 -4.64 -6.14
C ARG A 174 13.09 -4.58 -7.51
N GLN A 175 12.11 -5.45 -7.70
CA GLN A 175 11.42 -5.75 -8.95
C GLN A 175 9.95 -6.04 -8.64
N ASP A 176 9.12 -5.94 -9.66
CA ASP A 176 7.68 -6.04 -9.54
C ASP A 176 7.26 -7.44 -9.07
N ILE A 177 6.26 -7.49 -8.19
CA ILE A 177 5.65 -8.71 -7.66
C ILE A 177 4.25 -8.81 -8.25
N PRO A 178 3.96 -9.79 -9.12
CA PRO A 178 2.63 -9.93 -9.70
C PRO A 178 1.55 -10.23 -8.64
N PRO A 179 0.28 -10.02 -8.98
CA PRO A 179 -0.83 -10.40 -8.12
C PRO A 179 -0.73 -11.87 -7.71
N TYR A 180 -1.24 -12.16 -6.52
CA TYR A 180 -1.30 -13.51 -5.93
C TYR A 180 0.05 -14.14 -5.58
N VAL A 181 1.18 -13.62 -6.07
CA VAL A 181 2.49 -14.25 -5.89
C VAL A 181 2.90 -14.20 -4.42
N LEU A 182 3.39 -15.33 -3.94
CA LEU A 182 4.02 -15.49 -2.64
C LEU A 182 5.54 -15.59 -2.86
N GLY A 183 6.34 -14.90 -2.07
CA GLY A 183 7.80 -15.01 -2.13
C GLY A 183 8.50 -14.42 -0.92
N ALA A 184 9.82 -14.57 -0.85
CA ALA A 184 10.63 -14.01 0.24
C ALA A 184 12.11 -13.88 -0.15
N GLY A 185 12.89 -13.20 0.70
CA GLY A 185 14.36 -13.24 0.70
C GLY A 185 15.05 -11.96 0.24
N GLN A 186 16.39 -11.97 0.28
CA GLN A 186 17.26 -10.87 -0.13
C GLN A 186 18.35 -11.41 -1.08
N PRO A 187 18.17 -11.31 -2.41
CA PRO A 187 17.04 -10.68 -3.11
C PRO A 187 15.73 -11.48 -3.00
N TYR A 188 14.59 -10.79 -3.14
CA TYR A 188 13.27 -11.44 -3.16
C TYR A 188 13.18 -12.49 -4.28
N ARG A 189 12.63 -13.66 -3.95
CA ARG A 189 12.35 -14.75 -4.90
C ARG A 189 10.90 -15.22 -4.80
N PRO A 190 10.21 -15.42 -5.93
CA PRO A 190 8.88 -16.02 -5.94
C PRO A 190 8.97 -17.50 -5.53
N ALA A 191 8.00 -17.95 -4.74
CA ALA A 191 7.92 -19.30 -4.17
C ALA A 191 6.54 -19.96 -4.40
N GLY A 192 5.75 -19.41 -5.32
CA GLY A 192 4.40 -19.89 -5.64
C GLY A 192 3.36 -18.79 -5.53
N ILE A 193 2.13 -19.20 -5.19
CA ILE A 193 1.01 -18.28 -5.00
C ILE A 193 0.50 -18.34 -3.55
N ASN A 194 -0.13 -17.25 -3.10
CA ASN A 194 -0.77 -17.10 -1.80
C ASN A 194 -2.10 -17.89 -1.71
N SER A 195 -2.04 -19.21 -1.93
CA SER A 195 -3.22 -20.08 -1.98
C SER A 195 -4.06 -20.02 -0.70
N GLU A 196 -3.39 -19.92 0.46
CA GLU A 196 -4.06 -19.87 1.75
C GLU A 196 -4.77 -18.53 1.98
N GLY A 197 -4.12 -17.40 1.64
CA GLY A 197 -4.76 -16.09 1.68
C GLY A 197 -5.97 -16.01 0.75
N LEU A 198 -5.90 -16.61 -0.44
CA LEU A 198 -7.02 -16.67 -1.38
C LEU A 198 -8.17 -17.52 -0.83
N ARG A 199 -7.89 -18.69 -0.25
CA ARG A 199 -8.91 -19.55 0.38
C ARG A 199 -9.65 -18.83 1.50
N ARG A 200 -8.93 -18.10 2.36
CA ARG A 200 -9.53 -17.29 3.44
C ARG A 200 -10.42 -16.17 2.94
N ARG A 201 -10.21 -15.72 1.70
CA ARG A 201 -11.00 -14.68 1.01
C ARG A 201 -12.11 -15.26 0.13
N GLY A 202 -12.39 -16.56 0.24
CA GLY A 202 -13.51 -17.19 -0.45
C GLY A 202 -13.25 -17.64 -1.89
N TYR A 203 -12.00 -17.65 -2.35
CA TYR A 203 -11.68 -18.16 -3.69
C TYR A 203 -11.92 -19.68 -3.74
N THR A 204 -12.55 -20.13 -4.82
CA THR A 204 -12.84 -21.55 -5.04
C THR A 204 -11.57 -22.33 -5.39
N ALA A 205 -11.62 -23.66 -5.25
CA ALA A 205 -10.49 -24.52 -5.63
C ALA A 205 -10.15 -24.39 -7.13
N THR A 206 -11.16 -24.25 -7.99
CA THR A 206 -10.98 -24.07 -9.44
C THR A 206 -10.32 -22.73 -9.77
N GLN A 207 -10.75 -21.64 -9.14
CA GLN A 207 -10.13 -20.31 -9.28
C GLN A 207 -8.66 -20.34 -8.86
N ILE A 208 -8.35 -20.92 -7.70
CA ILE A 208 -6.97 -21.07 -7.22
C ILE A 208 -6.15 -21.91 -8.19
N GLN A 209 -6.73 -22.96 -8.79
CA GLN A 209 -6.04 -23.78 -9.77
C GLN A 209 -5.73 -23.00 -11.06
N GLY A 210 -6.65 -22.17 -11.55
CA GLY A 210 -6.40 -21.25 -12.67
C GLY A 210 -5.23 -20.30 -12.39
N ILE A 211 -5.22 -19.68 -11.21
CA ILE A 211 -4.13 -18.79 -10.76
C ILE A 211 -2.79 -19.55 -10.67
N LYS A 212 -2.78 -20.80 -10.22
CA LYS A 212 -1.57 -21.65 -10.22
C LYS A 212 -1.07 -21.92 -11.63
N GLU A 213 -1.94 -22.18 -12.59
CA GLU A 213 -1.53 -22.38 -13.98
C GLU A 213 -0.95 -21.09 -14.58
N ALA A 214 -1.57 -19.93 -14.31
CA ALA A 214 -1.02 -18.62 -14.68
C ALA A 214 0.39 -18.40 -14.12
N TYR A 215 0.61 -18.71 -12.83
CA TYR A 215 1.94 -18.66 -12.21
C TYR A 215 2.97 -19.53 -12.95
N LYS A 216 2.59 -20.75 -13.38
CA LYS A 216 3.50 -21.64 -14.13
C LYS A 216 3.89 -21.03 -15.47
N TYR A 217 2.95 -20.40 -16.19
CA TYR A 217 3.26 -19.70 -17.44
C TYR A 217 4.30 -18.59 -17.23
N ILE A 218 4.16 -17.82 -16.15
CA ILE A 218 5.04 -16.68 -15.85
C ILE A 218 6.45 -17.13 -15.42
N TYR A 219 6.54 -18.16 -14.56
CA TYR A 219 7.79 -18.48 -13.84
C TYR A 219 8.42 -19.82 -14.18
N LEU A 220 7.65 -20.84 -14.57
CA LEU A 220 8.14 -22.22 -14.65
C LEU A 220 8.24 -22.77 -16.08
N ARG A 221 7.63 -22.11 -17.07
CA ARG A 221 7.63 -22.57 -18.47
C ARG A 221 8.66 -21.86 -19.36
N SER A 222 9.57 -21.08 -18.77
CA SER A 222 10.63 -20.34 -19.48
C SER A 222 10.12 -19.45 -20.63
N LEU A 223 8.88 -18.96 -20.50
CA LEU A 223 8.28 -18.07 -21.49
C LEU A 223 8.79 -16.64 -21.33
N LYS A 224 8.77 -15.89 -22.43
CA LYS A 224 8.80 -14.42 -22.37
C LYS A 224 7.48 -13.94 -21.76
N ILE A 225 7.47 -12.71 -21.22
CA ILE A 225 6.29 -12.20 -20.52
C ILE A 225 5.11 -12.07 -21.49
N GLU A 226 5.36 -11.62 -22.71
CA GLU A 226 4.33 -11.46 -23.75
C GLU A 226 3.67 -12.81 -24.09
N ASP A 227 4.49 -13.87 -24.22
CA ASP A 227 4.00 -15.23 -24.48
C ASP A 227 3.23 -15.78 -23.27
N ALA A 228 3.70 -15.52 -22.05
CA ALA A 228 3.01 -15.94 -20.83
C ALA A 228 1.64 -15.26 -20.70
N VAL A 229 1.55 -13.95 -20.99
CA VAL A 229 0.28 -13.19 -20.99
C VAL A 229 -0.67 -13.73 -22.06
N ALA A 230 -0.18 -14.05 -23.26
CA ALA A 230 -0.99 -14.67 -24.31
C ALA A 230 -1.56 -16.02 -23.88
N GLN A 231 -0.78 -16.84 -23.17
CA GLN A 231 -1.27 -18.11 -22.61
C GLN A 231 -2.29 -17.92 -21.49
N ILE A 232 -2.13 -16.90 -20.64
CA ILE A 232 -3.11 -16.56 -19.59
C ILE A 232 -4.43 -16.08 -20.21
N ARG A 233 -4.37 -15.25 -21.25
CA ARG A 233 -5.57 -14.82 -22.01
C ARG A 233 -6.28 -16.00 -22.66
N LYS A 234 -5.53 -16.95 -23.23
CA LYS A 234 -6.12 -18.19 -23.75
C LYS A 234 -6.79 -19.00 -22.63
N LEU A 235 -6.13 -19.16 -21.49
CA LEU A 235 -6.70 -19.83 -20.33
C LEU A 235 -7.99 -19.15 -19.84
N GLN A 236 -8.06 -17.81 -19.84
CA GLN A 236 -9.29 -17.08 -19.55
C GLN A 236 -10.42 -17.46 -20.50
N SER A 237 -10.18 -17.40 -21.81
CA SER A 237 -11.20 -17.71 -22.84
C SER A 237 -11.71 -19.14 -22.78
N ASP A 238 -10.86 -20.09 -22.39
CA ASP A 238 -11.19 -21.51 -22.30
C ASP A 238 -11.85 -21.89 -20.95
N SER A 239 -11.88 -20.98 -19.97
CA SER A 239 -12.41 -21.23 -18.62
C SER A 239 -13.82 -20.67 -18.42
N ASP A 240 -14.48 -21.05 -17.32
CA ASP A 240 -15.71 -20.38 -16.89
C ASP A 240 -15.46 -18.91 -16.48
N GLU A 241 -16.53 -18.12 -16.43
CA GLU A 241 -16.49 -16.68 -16.15
C GLU A 241 -15.84 -16.36 -14.80
N ASP A 242 -16.05 -17.21 -13.79
CA ASP A 242 -15.50 -17.04 -12.45
C ASP A 242 -13.98 -17.22 -12.40
N VAL A 243 -13.45 -18.18 -13.16
CA VAL A 243 -12.01 -18.38 -13.33
C VAL A 243 -11.42 -17.27 -14.21
N ALA A 244 -12.09 -16.90 -15.29
CA ALA A 244 -11.62 -15.84 -16.19
C ALA A 244 -11.43 -14.52 -15.44
N ARG A 245 -12.38 -14.16 -14.56
CA ARG A 245 -12.34 -12.95 -13.74
C ARG A 245 -11.14 -12.89 -12.80
N VAL A 246 -10.75 -14.01 -12.18
CA VAL A 246 -9.61 -14.01 -11.23
C VAL A 246 -8.25 -14.01 -11.92
N LEU A 247 -8.19 -14.29 -13.22
CA LEU A 247 -6.97 -14.21 -14.01
C LEU A 247 -6.70 -12.80 -14.54
N GLU A 248 -7.73 -11.94 -14.61
CA GLU A 248 -7.62 -10.58 -15.15
C GLU A 248 -6.54 -9.75 -14.44
N PRO A 249 -6.39 -9.79 -13.10
CA PRO A 249 -5.35 -9.03 -12.44
C PRO A 249 -3.93 -9.36 -12.90
N PHE A 250 -3.64 -10.62 -13.32
CA PHE A 250 -2.34 -10.92 -13.91
C PHE A 250 -2.15 -10.19 -15.24
N VAL A 251 -3.14 -10.23 -16.12
CA VAL A 251 -3.09 -9.59 -17.44
C VAL A 251 -2.92 -8.09 -17.29
N ASP A 252 -3.77 -7.45 -16.48
CA ASP A 252 -3.73 -6.03 -16.19
C ASP A 252 -2.37 -5.58 -15.64
N PHE A 253 -1.79 -6.35 -14.72
CA PHE A 253 -0.51 -6.03 -14.12
C PHE A 253 0.63 -5.98 -15.15
N PHE A 254 0.67 -6.95 -16.07
CA PHE A 254 1.73 -7.01 -17.07
C PHE A 254 1.56 -5.98 -18.18
N GLU A 255 0.33 -5.60 -18.48
CA GLU A 255 0.04 -4.60 -19.52
C GLU A 255 0.23 -3.16 -19.01
N LYS A 256 0.01 -2.91 -17.72
CA LYS A 256 -0.01 -1.55 -17.15
C LYS A 256 1.20 -1.20 -16.28
N SER A 257 1.87 -2.17 -15.65
CA SER A 257 2.70 -1.88 -14.47
C SER A 257 4.17 -2.32 -14.54
N SER A 258 4.60 -3.08 -15.55
CA SER A 258 5.97 -3.62 -15.57
C SER A 258 7.02 -2.59 -16.02
N ALA A 259 7.34 -1.62 -15.16
CA ALA A 259 8.43 -0.67 -15.39
C ALA A 259 9.81 -1.25 -15.00
N ARG A 260 9.87 -2.13 -13.99
CA ARG A 260 11.13 -2.68 -13.44
C ARG A 260 11.37 -4.15 -13.80
N GLY A 261 10.43 -4.77 -14.49
CA GLY A 261 10.45 -6.20 -14.77
C GLY A 261 10.25 -7.05 -13.51
N LEU A 262 10.29 -8.38 -13.67
CA LEU A 262 10.01 -9.32 -12.60
C LEU A 262 11.26 -9.86 -11.90
N GLY A 263 11.14 -10.06 -10.58
CA GLY A 263 12.03 -10.94 -9.84
C GLY A 263 11.81 -12.40 -10.24
N ARG A 264 12.80 -12.99 -10.94
CA ARG A 264 12.89 -14.43 -11.24
C ARG A 264 14.06 -15.01 -10.47
#